data_AF-A0A1Y5F6Z3-F1
#
_entry.id   AF-A0A1Y5F6Z3-F1
#
_cell.length_a   1.000
_cell.length_b   1.000
_cell.length_c   1.000
_cell.angle_alpha   90.00
_cell.angle_beta   90.00
_cell.angle_gamma   90.00
#
_symmetry.space_group_name_H-M   'P 1'
#
loop_
_entity.id
_entity.type
_entity.pdbx_description
1 polymer ?
#
loop_
_entity_poly.entity_id
_entity_poly.type
_entity_poly.pdbx_seq_one_letter_code
_entity_poly.pdbx_strand_id
1 'polypeptide(L)'
;MGLKVKLLRSSFDKVKPMANEFVDNFYENLWSDYPGSKPLFEKVDMKKQKAALIGSLVHIVDNLESPKLEGYLKGMGARHNNYGTEEEHYGWVGASLLKSFAYFFDDEWDKELNQAWTEAYGVISSLMIAGASEALEKEETTVNETDIRAYTIKLCESLVSEVLDEELEALVKDKARPKIKKMILKTLEEESKKLLKKPLTA
;
A
#
# COMPACT_ATOMS: atom_id res chain seq x y z
N MET A 1 13.99 29.66 -1.75
CA MET A 1 15.47 29.61 -1.83
C MET A 1 15.82 28.21 -2.31
N GLY A 2 16.70 28.05 -3.31
CA GLY A 2 17.07 26.72 -3.82
C GLY A 2 18.12 26.05 -2.93
N LEU A 3 18.19 24.72 -2.96
CA LEU A 3 19.17 23.95 -2.18
C LEU A 3 20.61 24.34 -2.52
N LYS A 4 21.48 24.40 -1.51
CA LYS A 4 22.92 24.65 -1.68
C LYS A 4 23.66 23.39 -2.16
N VAL A 5 23.32 22.91 -3.36
CA VAL A 5 23.76 21.60 -3.90
C VAL A 5 25.28 21.39 -3.81
N LYS A 6 26.08 22.38 -4.18
CA LYS A 6 27.55 22.27 -4.13
C LYS A 6 28.06 22.03 -2.71
N LEU A 7 27.53 22.77 -1.73
CA LEU A 7 27.90 22.65 -0.32
C LEU A 7 27.45 21.31 0.26
N LEU A 8 26.24 20.86 -0.07
CA LEU A 8 25.72 19.56 0.35
C LEU A 8 26.58 18.40 -0.17
N ARG A 9 26.92 18.42 -1.47
CA ARG A 9 27.78 17.39 -2.06
C ARG A 9 29.19 17.41 -1.47
N SER A 10 29.84 18.58 -1.44
CA SER A 10 31.22 18.68 -0.97
C SER A 10 31.37 18.34 0.52
N SER A 11 30.39 18.72 1.35
CA SER A 11 30.38 18.33 2.76
C SER A 11 30.10 16.84 2.92
N PHE A 12 29.11 16.27 2.23
CA PHE A 12 28.81 14.85 2.31
C PHE A 12 29.98 13.97 1.83
N ASP A 13 30.73 14.41 0.82
CA ASP A 13 31.93 13.71 0.34
C ASP A 13 33.02 13.55 1.42
N LYS A 14 33.07 14.45 2.43
CA LYS A 14 33.94 14.31 3.59
C LYS A 14 33.46 13.24 4.58
N VAL A 15 32.15 13.01 4.66
CA VAL A 15 31.53 12.03 5.56
C VAL A 15 31.48 10.63 4.94
N LYS A 16 31.38 10.51 3.61
CA LYS A 16 31.32 9.24 2.87
C LYS A 16 32.37 8.19 3.31
N PRO A 17 33.67 8.54 3.54
CA PRO A 17 34.67 7.57 3.99
C PRO A 17 34.41 6.98 5.37
N MET A 18 33.65 7.68 6.21
CA MET A 18 33.30 7.31 7.60
C MET A 18 31.80 7.01 7.74
N ALA A 19 31.14 6.61 6.64
CA ALA A 19 29.68 6.48 6.59
C ALA A 19 29.13 5.43 7.58
N ASN A 20 29.91 4.40 7.90
CA ASN A 20 29.51 3.38 8.88
C ASN A 20 29.47 3.98 10.28
N GLU A 21 30.53 4.66 10.69
CA GLU A 21 30.63 5.36 11.98
C GLU A 21 29.56 6.46 12.09
N PHE A 22 29.33 7.19 11.01
CA PHE A 22 28.29 8.21 10.93
C PHE A 22 26.90 7.63 11.20
N VAL A 23 26.56 6.52 10.54
CA VAL A 23 25.26 5.88 10.70
C VAL A 23 25.12 5.18 12.05
N ASP A 24 26.21 4.68 12.63
CA ASP A 24 26.23 4.18 14.01
C ASP A 24 25.86 5.30 14.99
N ASN A 25 26.52 6.45 14.89
CA ASN A 25 26.22 7.63 15.71
C ASN A 25 24.79 8.15 15.48
N PHE A 26 24.28 8.09 14.25
CA PHE A 26 22.89 8.42 13.95
C PHE A 26 21.89 7.55 14.73
N TYR A 27 22.07 6.23 14.73
CA TYR A 27 21.17 5.34 15.46
C TYR A 27 21.31 5.48 16.97
N GLU A 28 22.51 5.74 17.47
CA GLU A 28 22.73 6.08 18.88
C GLU A 28 21.96 7.35 19.27
N ASN A 29 22.08 8.42 18.48
CA ASN A 29 21.36 9.68 18.70
C ASN A 29 19.84 9.47 18.64
N LEU A 30 19.35 8.78 17.61
CA LEU A 30 17.92 8.52 17.42
C LEU A 30 17.32 7.79 18.63
N TRP A 31 17.99 6.75 19.10
CA TRP A 31 17.48 5.92 20.18
C TRP A 31 17.74 6.45 21.58
N SER A 32 18.70 7.36 21.73
CA SER A 32 18.92 8.14 22.94
C SER A 32 17.84 9.20 23.11
N ASP A 33 17.62 10.01 22.06
CA ASP A 33 16.74 11.18 22.13
C ASP A 33 15.26 10.79 21.92
N TYR A 34 15.00 9.76 21.11
CA TYR A 34 13.66 9.29 20.74
C TYR A 34 13.53 7.77 20.94
N PRO A 35 13.58 7.26 22.18
CA PRO A 35 13.51 5.83 22.46
C PRO A 35 12.22 5.17 21.95
N GLY A 36 11.13 5.94 21.76
CA GLY A 36 9.88 5.49 21.16
C GLY A 36 9.99 5.02 19.70
N SER A 37 11.09 5.33 19.02
CA SER A 37 11.36 4.82 17.67
C SER A 37 11.90 3.39 17.63
N LYS A 38 12.45 2.87 18.74
CA LYS A 38 13.05 1.51 18.80
C LYS A 38 12.12 0.38 18.34
N PRO A 39 10.82 0.37 18.71
CA PRO A 39 9.89 -0.67 18.27
C PRO A 39 9.79 -0.84 16.75
N LEU A 40 9.98 0.24 15.97
CA LEU A 40 9.98 0.19 14.50
C LEU A 40 11.12 -0.67 13.93
N PHE A 41 12.16 -0.93 14.73
CA PHE A 41 13.37 -1.64 14.31
C PHE A 41 13.55 -3.02 14.97
N GLU A 42 12.65 -3.47 15.85
CA GLU A 42 12.83 -4.72 16.62
C GLU A 42 13.02 -5.97 15.76
N LYS A 43 12.38 -6.01 14.58
CA LYS A 43 12.44 -7.13 13.64
C LYS A 43 13.31 -6.84 12.42
N VAL A 44 14.10 -5.77 12.48
CA VAL A 44 14.93 -5.30 11.36
C VAL A 44 16.36 -5.79 11.54
N ASP A 45 16.94 -6.33 10.46
CA ASP A 45 18.37 -6.59 10.38
C ASP A 45 19.12 -5.25 10.34
N MET A 46 19.65 -4.83 11.49
CA MET A 46 20.30 -3.54 11.62
C MET A 46 21.52 -3.37 10.71
N LYS A 47 22.21 -4.45 10.33
CA LYS A 47 23.34 -4.34 9.39
C LYS A 47 22.83 -3.94 8.01
N LYS A 48 21.75 -4.57 7.53
CA LYS A 48 21.12 -4.23 6.25
C LYS A 48 20.49 -2.85 6.30
N GLN A 49 19.86 -2.49 7.41
CA GLN A 49 19.22 -1.19 7.58
C GLN A 49 20.23 -0.05 7.54
N LYS A 50 21.37 -0.18 8.24
CA LYS A 50 22.46 0.81 8.20
C LYS A 50 22.99 0.98 6.78
N ALA A 51 23.25 -0.13 6.08
CA ALA A 51 23.69 -0.08 4.68
C ALA A 51 22.64 0.56 3.75
N ALA A 52 21.35 0.31 3.97
CA ALA A 52 20.26 0.92 3.22
C ALA A 52 20.20 2.43 3.45
N LEU A 53 20.35 2.90 4.70
CA LEU A 53 20.39 4.33 5.01
C LEU A 53 21.57 5.02 4.31
N ILE A 54 22.78 4.45 4.39
CA ILE A 54 23.96 4.97 3.68
C ILE A 54 23.67 5.05 2.17
N GLY A 55 23.18 3.96 1.58
CA GLY A 55 22.87 3.89 0.16
C GLY A 55 21.85 4.94 -0.28
N SER A 56 20.81 5.16 0.52
CA SER A 56 19.80 6.20 0.27
C SER A 56 20.39 7.61 0.37
N LEU A 57 21.21 7.91 1.38
CA LEU A 57 21.86 9.22 1.51
C LEU A 57 22.79 9.51 0.33
N VAL A 58 23.62 8.54 -0.06
CA VAL A 58 24.48 8.64 -1.25
C VAL A 58 23.65 8.90 -2.50
N HIS A 59 22.61 8.09 -2.72
CA HIS A 59 21.76 8.24 -3.89
C HIS A 59 21.11 9.63 -3.96
N ILE A 60 20.56 10.11 -2.85
CA ILE A 60 19.92 11.44 -2.78
C ILE A 60 20.93 12.55 -3.09
N VAL A 61 22.07 12.56 -2.39
CA VAL A 61 23.07 13.62 -2.53
C VAL A 61 23.67 13.68 -3.94
N ASP A 62 23.95 12.52 -4.53
CA ASP A 62 24.46 12.43 -5.90
C ASP A 62 23.41 12.93 -6.92
N ASN A 63 22.11 12.79 -6.62
CA ASN A 63 21.00 13.12 -7.51
C ASN A 63 20.23 14.41 -7.15
N LEU A 64 20.77 15.31 -6.32
CA LEU A 64 20.08 16.55 -5.88
C LEU A 64 19.55 17.44 -7.02
N GLU A 65 20.13 17.37 -8.22
CA GLU A 65 19.71 18.12 -9.41
C GLU A 65 18.95 17.26 -10.43
N SER A 66 18.76 15.97 -10.15
CA SER A 66 18.07 15.05 -11.04
C SER A 66 16.57 15.28 -10.98
N PRO A 67 15.88 15.44 -12.13
CA PRO A 67 14.42 15.55 -12.14
C PRO A 67 13.71 14.27 -11.67
N LYS A 68 14.43 13.15 -11.56
CA LYS A 68 13.90 11.88 -11.05
C LYS A 68 13.89 11.78 -9.52
N LEU A 69 14.60 12.67 -8.83
CA LEU A 69 14.75 12.60 -7.38
C LEU A 69 13.41 12.74 -6.65
N GLU A 70 12.52 13.61 -7.15
CA GLU A 70 11.18 13.79 -6.56
C GLU A 70 10.39 12.48 -6.55
N GLY A 71 10.27 11.82 -7.70
CA GLY A 71 9.54 10.55 -7.81
C GLY A 71 10.18 9.44 -6.96
N TYR A 72 11.51 9.43 -6.86
CA TYR A 72 12.22 8.51 -5.97
C TYR A 72 11.86 8.74 -4.50
N LEU A 73 11.90 10.00 -4.03
CA LEU A 73 11.58 10.38 -2.65
C LEU A 73 10.12 10.06 -2.30
N LYS A 74 9.17 10.40 -3.18
CA LYS A 74 7.76 10.04 -3.01
C LYS A 74 7.57 8.52 -2.92
N GLY A 75 8.22 7.77 -3.81
CA GLY A 75 8.19 6.32 -3.78
C GLY A 75 8.84 5.71 -2.53
N MET A 76 9.85 6.35 -1.95
CA MET A 76 10.38 5.96 -0.64
C MET A 76 9.36 6.19 0.47
N GLY A 77 8.73 7.37 0.51
CA GLY A 77 7.67 7.69 1.47
C GLY A 77 6.52 6.70 1.45
N ALA A 78 6.00 6.37 0.27
CA ALA A 78 4.98 5.34 0.10
C ALA A 78 5.36 3.99 0.73
N ARG A 79 6.62 3.57 0.60
CA ARG A 79 7.10 2.33 1.24
C ARG A 79 7.22 2.43 2.76
N HIS A 80 7.42 3.63 3.32
CA HIS A 80 7.55 3.84 4.75
C HIS A 80 6.23 3.66 5.51
N ASN A 81 5.08 3.78 4.84
CA ASN A 81 3.78 3.40 5.40
C ASN A 81 3.78 1.93 5.86
N ASN A 82 4.37 1.04 5.07
CA ASN A 82 4.45 -0.39 5.38
C ASN A 82 5.32 -0.70 6.62
N TYR A 83 6.12 0.26 7.08
CA TYR A 83 6.97 0.13 8.26
C TYR A 83 6.31 0.73 9.51
N GLY A 84 5.09 1.27 9.40
CA GLY A 84 4.43 2.01 10.48
C GLY A 84 5.04 3.38 10.74
N THR A 85 5.63 4.01 9.70
CA THR A 85 6.19 5.35 9.83
C THR A 85 5.07 6.39 9.86
N GLU A 86 5.00 7.18 10.94
CA GLU A 86 4.12 8.32 11.08
C GLU A 86 4.85 9.64 10.78
N GLU A 87 4.10 10.72 10.60
CA GLU A 87 4.64 12.05 10.27
C GLU A 87 5.65 12.55 11.32
N GLU A 88 5.40 12.30 12.61
CA GLU A 88 6.30 12.73 13.69
C GLU A 88 7.70 12.10 13.61
N HIS A 89 7.79 10.87 13.09
CA HIS A 89 9.06 10.14 12.99
C HIS A 89 10.06 10.85 12.06
N TYR A 90 9.57 11.57 11.05
CA TYR A 90 10.42 12.38 10.18
C TYR A 90 11.10 13.51 10.96
N GLY A 91 10.43 14.11 11.94
CA GLY A 91 11.05 15.11 12.81
C GLY A 91 12.22 14.51 13.61
N TRP A 92 12.03 13.33 14.18
CA TRP A 92 13.04 12.64 14.99
C TRP A 92 14.27 12.23 14.18
N VAL A 93 14.05 11.69 12.98
CA VAL A 93 15.12 11.33 12.04
C VAL A 93 15.91 12.57 11.64
N GLY A 94 15.25 13.69 11.35
CA GLY A 94 15.91 14.93 10.97
C GLY A 94 16.80 15.49 12.06
N ALA A 95 16.28 15.57 13.28
CA ALA A 95 17.05 16.02 14.44
C ALA A 95 18.28 15.13 14.68
N SER A 96 18.11 13.80 14.62
CA SER A 96 19.19 12.83 14.84
C SER A 96 20.25 12.89 13.75
N LEU A 97 19.85 13.07 12.49
CA LEU A 97 20.76 13.20 11.35
C LEU A 97 21.60 14.48 11.44
N LEU A 98 20.96 15.61 11.73
CA LEU A 98 21.66 16.89 11.90
C LEU A 98 22.59 16.88 13.11
N LYS A 99 22.20 16.24 14.22
CA LYS A 99 23.07 16.04 15.39
C LYS A 99 24.30 15.20 15.05
N SER A 100 24.14 14.19 14.20
CA SER A 100 25.24 13.34 13.75
C SER A 100 26.18 14.11 12.83
N PHE A 101 25.66 14.93 11.90
CA PHE A 101 26.51 15.81 11.10
C PHE A 101 27.27 16.80 11.95
N ALA A 102 26.62 17.42 12.95
CA ALA A 102 27.28 18.32 13.88
C ALA A 102 28.47 17.65 14.60
N TYR A 103 28.30 16.40 15.04
CA TYR A 103 29.37 15.64 15.68
C TYR A 103 30.54 15.34 14.73
N PHE A 104 30.28 14.98 13.47
CA PHE A 104 31.34 14.62 12.52
C PHE A 104 32.07 15.81 11.91
N PHE A 105 31.40 16.95 11.75
CA PHE A 105 32.02 18.17 11.24
C PHE A 105 32.67 19.01 12.33
N ASP A 106 32.24 18.87 13.59
CA ASP A 106 32.80 19.57 14.75
C ASP A 106 32.94 21.09 14.48
N ASP A 107 34.16 21.64 14.48
CA ASP A 107 34.43 23.05 14.18
C ASP A 107 33.99 23.49 12.76
N GLU A 108 33.87 22.57 11.80
CA GLU A 108 33.37 22.86 10.45
C GLU A 108 31.85 22.95 10.38
N TRP A 109 31.11 22.61 11.45
CA TRP A 109 29.65 22.70 11.51
C TRP A 109 29.16 24.13 11.77
N ASP A 110 29.41 25.01 10.80
CA ASP A 110 28.99 26.40 10.89
C ASP A 110 27.48 26.59 10.61
N LYS A 111 27.01 27.84 10.79
CA LYS A 111 25.62 28.22 10.56
C LYS A 111 25.18 27.95 9.11
N GLU A 112 26.07 28.14 8.15
CA GLU A 112 25.75 27.98 6.74
C GLU A 112 25.52 26.51 6.39
N LEU A 113 26.40 25.63 6.85
CA LEU A 113 26.34 24.20 6.63
C LEU A 113 25.13 23.59 7.36
N ASN A 114 24.90 23.99 8.62
CA ASN A 114 23.72 23.60 9.38
C ASN A 114 22.42 23.94 8.64
N GLN A 115 22.30 25.19 8.18
CA GLN A 115 21.12 25.64 7.46
C GLN A 115 20.93 24.88 6.15
N ALA A 116 22.02 24.63 5.40
CA ALA A 116 21.95 23.88 4.15
C ALA A 116 21.40 22.47 4.34
N TRP A 117 21.89 21.74 5.33
CA TRP A 117 21.42 20.39 5.64
C TRP A 117 20.01 20.37 6.22
N THR A 118 19.65 21.37 7.03
CA THR A 118 18.30 21.52 7.57
C THR A 118 17.28 21.74 6.44
N GLU A 119 17.58 22.64 5.51
CA GLU A 119 16.73 22.89 4.33
C GLU A 119 16.64 21.66 3.42
N ALA A 120 17.76 20.97 3.18
CA ALA A 120 17.78 19.75 2.38
C ALA A 120 16.92 18.65 3.00
N TYR A 121 17.06 18.42 4.31
CA TYR A 121 16.24 17.45 5.03
C TYR A 121 14.76 17.81 5.01
N GLY A 122 14.43 19.10 5.16
CA GLY A 122 13.05 19.58 5.07
C GLY A 122 12.41 19.25 3.72
N VAL A 123 13.14 19.44 2.61
CA VAL A 123 12.64 19.08 1.27
C VAL A 123 12.47 17.56 1.12
N ILE A 124 13.46 16.78 1.56
CA ILE A 124 13.44 15.31 1.51
C ILE A 124 12.22 14.76 2.26
N SER A 125 12.06 15.17 3.52
CA SER A 125 10.96 14.73 4.38
C SER A 125 9.60 15.15 3.84
N SER A 126 9.46 16.40 3.38
CA SER A 126 8.21 16.89 2.76
C SER A 126 7.78 16.04 1.56
N LEU A 127 8.73 15.68 0.69
CA LEU A 127 8.45 14.85 -0.49
C LEU A 127 8.11 13.40 -0.11
N MET A 128 8.78 12.84 0.91
CA MET A 128 8.43 11.51 1.42
C MET A 128 7.04 11.50 2.05
N ILE A 129 6.70 12.48 2.88
CA ILE A 129 5.37 12.61 3.50
C ILE A 129 4.29 12.75 2.42
N ALA A 130 4.52 13.57 1.39
CA ALA A 130 3.60 13.68 0.27
C ALA A 130 3.39 12.32 -0.44
N GLY A 131 4.47 11.57 -0.72
CA GLY A 131 4.37 10.25 -1.32
C GLY A 131 3.68 9.21 -0.44
N ALA A 132 3.84 9.31 0.88
CA ALA A 132 3.13 8.49 1.87
C ALA A 132 1.61 8.77 1.84
N SER A 133 1.20 10.04 1.85
CA SER A 133 -0.21 10.46 1.76
C SER A 133 -0.86 10.01 0.45
N GLU A 134 -0.20 10.28 -0.69
CA GLU A 134 -0.71 9.91 -2.01
C GLU A 134 -0.91 8.39 -2.16
N ALA A 135 -0.12 7.57 -1.47
CA ALA A 135 -0.27 6.12 -1.48
C ALA A 135 -1.52 5.66 -0.71
N LEU A 136 -1.76 6.24 0.48
CA LEU A 136 -2.94 5.93 1.29
C LEU A 136 -4.24 6.36 0.59
N GLU A 137 -4.27 7.55 -0.01
CA GLU A 137 -5.43 8.03 -0.78
C GLU A 137 -5.77 7.12 -1.96
N LYS A 138 -4.74 6.60 -2.65
CA LYS A 138 -4.93 5.63 -3.74
C LYS A 138 -5.49 4.31 -3.21
N GLU A 139 -4.97 3.80 -2.10
CA GLU A 139 -5.49 2.59 -1.47
C GLU A 139 -6.96 2.77 -1.07
N GLU A 140 -7.32 3.84 -0.37
CA GLU A 140 -8.71 4.15 0.00
C GLU A 140 -9.63 4.26 -1.22
N THR A 141 -9.17 4.92 -2.29
CA THR A 141 -9.96 5.07 -3.52
C THR A 141 -10.17 3.71 -4.19
N THR A 142 -9.14 2.87 -4.28
CA THR A 142 -9.23 1.53 -4.90
C THR A 142 -10.12 0.58 -4.10
N VAL A 143 -10.04 0.63 -2.77
CA VAL A 143 -10.89 -0.16 -1.86
C VAL A 143 -12.34 0.28 -2.02
N ASN A 144 -12.62 1.58 -1.98
CA ASN A 144 -13.97 2.12 -2.13
C ASN A 144 -14.57 1.78 -3.51
N GLU A 145 -13.80 1.91 -4.60
CA GLU A 145 -14.26 1.52 -5.94
C GLU A 145 -14.57 0.02 -6.04
N THR A 146 -13.71 -0.82 -5.44
CA THR A 146 -13.90 -2.29 -5.41
C THR A 146 -15.13 -2.66 -4.58
N ASP A 147 -15.32 -2.02 -3.42
CA ASP A 147 -16.46 -2.24 -2.53
C ASP A 147 -17.78 -1.80 -3.17
N ILE A 148 -17.80 -0.62 -3.82
CA ILE A 148 -18.95 -0.14 -4.60
C ILE A 148 -19.27 -1.12 -5.73
N ARG A 149 -18.27 -1.61 -6.46
CA ARG A 149 -18.47 -2.56 -7.55
C ARG A 149 -19.01 -3.89 -7.05
N ALA A 150 -18.48 -4.43 -5.96
CA ALA A 150 -18.95 -5.66 -5.34
C ALA A 150 -20.39 -5.53 -4.83
N TYR A 151 -20.72 -4.41 -4.19
CA TYR A 151 -22.09 -4.10 -3.78
C TYR A 151 -23.05 -3.99 -4.98
N THR A 152 -22.62 -3.31 -6.05
CA THR A 152 -23.43 -3.15 -7.27
C THR A 152 -23.72 -4.50 -7.93
N ILE A 153 -22.72 -5.38 -8.04
CA ILE A 153 -22.92 -6.74 -8.57
C ILE A 153 -23.93 -7.51 -7.72
N LYS A 154 -23.76 -7.50 -6.40
CA LYS A 154 -24.68 -8.19 -5.47
C LYS A 154 -26.11 -7.65 -5.57
N LEU A 155 -26.28 -6.35 -5.71
CA LEU A 155 -27.59 -5.73 -5.91
C LEU A 155 -28.21 -6.15 -7.25
N CYS A 156 -27.42 -6.15 -8.33
CA CYS A 156 -27.87 -6.64 -9.64
C CYS A 156 -28.24 -8.13 -9.60
N GLU A 157 -27.48 -8.98 -8.92
CA GLU A 157 -27.79 -10.41 -8.74
C GLU A 157 -29.12 -10.61 -7.99
N SER A 158 -29.35 -9.84 -6.92
CA SER A 158 -30.61 -9.88 -6.16
C SER A 158 -31.81 -9.48 -7.03
N LEU A 159 -31.69 -8.37 -7.76
CA LEU A 159 -32.75 -7.88 -8.64
C LEU A 159 -33.05 -8.85 -9.80
N VAL A 160 -32.01 -9.45 -10.37
CA VAL A 160 -32.15 -10.45 -11.43
C VAL A 160 -32.81 -11.72 -10.89
N SER A 161 -32.46 -12.20 -9.69
CA SER A 161 -33.11 -13.36 -9.07
C SER A 161 -34.60 -13.11 -8.86
N GLU A 162 -34.99 -11.97 -8.31
CA GLU A 162 -36.39 -11.64 -8.05
C GLU A 162 -37.23 -11.59 -9.35
N VAL A 163 -36.70 -10.97 -10.41
CA VAL A 163 -37.39 -10.88 -11.70
C VAL A 163 -37.42 -12.23 -12.42
N LEU A 164 -36.31 -12.98 -12.40
CA LEU A 164 -36.25 -14.29 -13.06
C LEU A 164 -37.16 -15.31 -12.39
N ASP A 165 -37.33 -15.28 -11.07
CA ASP A 165 -38.21 -16.22 -10.36
C ASP A 165 -39.68 -16.01 -10.75
N GLU A 166 -40.14 -14.75 -10.89
CA GLU A 166 -41.49 -14.46 -11.37
C GLU A 166 -41.72 -14.91 -12.82
N GLU A 167 -40.78 -14.61 -13.73
CA GLU A 167 -40.88 -15.03 -15.14
C GLU A 167 -40.78 -16.54 -15.31
N LEU A 168 -39.92 -17.21 -14.53
CA LEU A 168 -39.74 -18.65 -14.54
C LEU A 168 -41.01 -19.36 -14.05
N GLU A 169 -41.62 -18.90 -12.95
CA GLU A 169 -42.90 -19.42 -12.47
C GLU A 169 -44.01 -19.26 -13.51
N ALA A 170 -44.08 -18.10 -14.17
CA ALA A 170 -45.03 -17.88 -15.26
C ALA A 170 -44.82 -18.85 -16.43
N LEU A 171 -43.56 -19.03 -16.88
CA LEU A 171 -43.21 -19.98 -17.94
C LEU A 171 -43.51 -21.44 -17.57
N VAL A 172 -43.22 -21.83 -16.33
CA VAL A 172 -43.52 -23.17 -15.81
C VAL A 172 -45.03 -23.40 -15.80
N LYS A 173 -45.80 -22.44 -15.32
CA LYS A 173 -47.27 -22.51 -15.26
C LYS A 173 -47.90 -22.58 -16.65
N ASP A 174 -47.44 -21.77 -17.58
CA ASP A 174 -48.10 -21.59 -18.89
C ASP A 174 -47.64 -22.58 -19.95
N LYS A 175 -46.35 -22.95 -19.95
CA LYS A 175 -45.78 -23.83 -21.00
C LYS A 175 -45.45 -25.22 -20.51
N ALA A 176 -44.80 -25.36 -19.35
CA ALA A 176 -44.30 -26.65 -18.88
C ALA A 176 -45.40 -27.53 -18.28
N ARG A 177 -46.19 -26.98 -17.35
CA ARG A 177 -47.23 -27.70 -16.59
C ARG A 177 -48.30 -28.35 -17.49
N PRO A 178 -48.83 -27.70 -18.54
CA PRO A 178 -49.81 -28.33 -19.44
C PRO A 178 -49.21 -29.51 -20.23
N LYS A 179 -47.96 -29.38 -20.69
CA LYS A 179 -47.26 -30.45 -21.41
C LYS A 179 -47.01 -31.66 -20.51
N ILE A 180 -46.52 -31.43 -19.29
CA ILE A 180 -46.31 -32.49 -18.30
C ILE A 180 -47.62 -33.19 -17.97
N LYS A 181 -48.70 -32.44 -17.71
CA LYS A 181 -50.04 -33.02 -17.46
C LYS A 181 -50.50 -33.90 -18.62
N LYS A 182 -50.32 -33.45 -19.87
CA LYS A 182 -50.67 -34.23 -21.06
C LYS A 182 -49.85 -35.52 -21.18
N MET A 183 -48.55 -35.46 -20.90
CA MET A 183 -47.68 -36.64 -20.91
C MET A 183 -48.08 -37.66 -19.84
N ILE A 184 -48.35 -37.21 -18.60
CA ILE A 184 -48.79 -38.07 -17.50
C ILE A 184 -50.12 -38.74 -17.86
N LEU A 185 -51.10 -37.98 -18.34
CA LEU A 185 -52.40 -38.53 -18.73
C LEU A 185 -52.27 -39.56 -19.85
N LYS A 186 -51.47 -39.27 -20.89
CA LYS A 186 -51.22 -40.22 -21.97
C LYS A 186 -50.59 -41.51 -21.45
N THR A 187 -49.62 -41.40 -20.55
CA THR A 187 -48.94 -42.55 -19.94
C THR A 187 -49.90 -43.37 -19.08
N LEU A 188 -50.74 -42.72 -18.27
CA LEU A 188 -51.76 -43.39 -17.46
C LEU A 188 -52.81 -44.11 -18.31
N GLU A 189 -53.22 -43.52 -19.44
CA GLU A 189 -54.13 -44.16 -20.39
C GLU A 189 -53.50 -45.41 -21.04
N GLU A 190 -52.24 -45.32 -21.42
CA GLU A 190 -51.49 -46.45 -22.00
C GLU A 190 -51.35 -47.60 -20.98
N GLU A 191 -50.98 -47.29 -19.74
CA GLU A 191 -50.87 -48.27 -18.65
C GLU A 191 -52.22 -48.86 -18.24
N SER A 192 -53.27 -48.05 -18.14
CA SER A 192 -54.64 -48.52 -17.87
C SER A 192 -55.11 -49.51 -18.94
N LYS A 193 -54.86 -49.21 -20.22
CA LYS A 193 -55.17 -50.13 -21.33
C LYS A 193 -54.37 -51.43 -21.27
N LYS A 194 -53.11 -51.42 -20.80
CA LYS A 194 -52.33 -52.64 -20.58
C LYS A 194 -52.92 -53.49 -19.46
N LEU A 195 -53.32 -52.87 -18.35
CA LEU A 195 -53.93 -53.55 -17.21
C LEU A 195 -55.30 -54.16 -17.56
N LEU A 196 -56.12 -53.46 -18.32
CA LEU A 196 -57.45 -53.95 -18.76
C LEU A 196 -57.36 -55.07 -19.82
N LYS A 197 -56.24 -55.20 -20.52
CA LYS A 197 -55.97 -56.29 -21.48
C LYS A 197 -55.33 -57.53 -20.84
N LYS A 198 -54.98 -57.47 -19.54
CA LYS A 198 -54.45 -58.61 -18.82
C LYS A 198 -55.63 -59.54 -18.47
N PRO A 199 -55.65 -60.81 -18.90
CA PRO A 199 -56.72 -61.73 -18.53
C PRO A 199 -56.74 -61.89 -17.00
N LEU A 200 -57.94 -61.88 -16.40
CA LEU A 200 -58.14 -62.26 -15.00
C LEU A 200 -57.62 -63.69 -14.84
N THR A 201 -56.43 -63.81 -14.27
CA THR A 201 -55.92 -65.09 -13.81
C THR A 201 -56.65 -65.37 -12.50
N ALA A 202 -57.57 -66.34 -12.56
CA ALA A 202 -58.15 -67.00 -11.40
C ALA A 202 -57.11 -67.91 -10.73
#